data_AF-A0A8H8S8N2-F1
#
_entry.id   AF-A0A8H8S8N2-F1
#
_cell.length_a   1.000
_cell.length_b   1.000
_cell.length_c   1.000
_cell.angle_alpha   90.00
_cell.angle_beta   90.00
_cell.angle_gamma   90.00
#
_symmetry.space_group_name_H-M   'P 1'
#
loop_
_entity.id
_entity.type
_entity.pdbx_description
1 polymer ?
#
loop_
_entity_poly.entity_id
_entity_poly.type
_entity_poly.pdbx_seq_one_letter_code
_entity_poly.pdbx_strand_id
1 'polypeptide(L)'
;MTPRQTRQRHQQGASQPQPQPTAAAIQPSDYESDFYAALPPPLTTRSNTELNLSVLRRHCPSITAILSIAPSAQIYTYASGSWNKTEIEGTLFVCQTSGSGSGEPGYVVVVLNRRGLENLVVDVGGIENVEVTE
;
A
#
# COMPACT_ATOMS: atom_id res chain seq x y z
N MET A 1 -40.00 57.19 -37.76
CA MET A 1 -40.29 58.55 -37.26
C MET A 1 -39.53 58.76 -35.96
N THR A 2 -38.86 59.91 -35.91
CA THR A 2 -38.15 60.58 -34.79
C THR A 2 -36.90 59.97 -34.13
N PRO A 3 -35.94 60.84 -33.74
CA PRO A 3 -34.50 60.54 -33.68
C PRO A 3 -33.86 60.87 -32.32
N ARG A 4 -32.56 60.59 -32.15
CA ARG A 4 -31.61 61.39 -31.32
C ARG A 4 -30.20 60.80 -31.50
N GLN A 5 -29.28 61.42 -32.24
CA GLN A 5 -28.40 62.54 -31.85
C GLN A 5 -27.77 62.40 -30.45
N THR A 6 -26.48 62.63 -30.17
CA THR A 6 -25.30 63.08 -30.95
C THR A 6 -24.10 63.17 -29.98
N ARG A 7 -22.90 62.76 -30.42
CA ARG A 7 -21.53 63.20 -30.01
C ARG A 7 -21.07 62.96 -28.55
N GLN A 8 -19.77 62.89 -28.20
CA GLN A 8 -18.55 63.44 -28.80
C GLN A 8 -17.33 62.67 -28.24
N ARG A 9 -16.57 61.95 -29.07
CA ARG A 9 -15.16 62.19 -29.40
C ARG A 9 -14.34 62.99 -28.36
N HIS A 10 -13.36 62.33 -27.75
CA HIS A 10 -11.95 62.71 -27.91
C HIS A 10 -11.04 61.48 -27.80
N GLN A 11 -10.48 61.11 -28.94
CA GLN A 11 -9.24 60.34 -29.06
C GLN A 11 -8.07 61.32 -29.06
N GLN A 12 -6.88 60.72 -28.86
CA GLN A 12 -5.52 61.17 -29.17
C GLN A 12 -4.73 61.58 -27.91
N GLY A 13 -3.62 60.96 -27.54
CA GLY A 13 -2.79 59.96 -28.23
C GLY A 13 -1.34 60.40 -28.22
N ALA A 14 -0.45 59.54 -27.73
CA ALA A 14 0.96 59.43 -28.10
C ALA A 14 1.44 58.09 -27.52
N SER A 15 1.53 56.99 -28.28
CA SER A 15 2.49 56.68 -29.36
C SER A 15 3.92 56.75 -28.83
N GLN A 16 4.63 55.62 -28.68
CA GLN A 16 5.33 54.99 -29.81
C GLN A 16 5.74 53.51 -29.56
N PRO A 17 6.17 52.77 -30.62
CA PRO A 17 5.62 51.43 -30.91
C PRO A 17 6.65 50.30 -31.18
N GLN A 18 6.16 49.05 -31.09
CA GLN A 18 6.40 47.83 -31.92
C GLN A 18 7.82 47.24 -32.13
N PRO A 19 7.97 45.91 -32.37
CA PRO A 19 7.08 45.06 -33.19
C PRO A 19 6.67 43.69 -32.63
N GLN A 20 5.43 43.29 -32.96
CA GLN A 20 5.07 41.92 -33.37
C GLN A 20 5.30 41.84 -34.89
N PRO A 21 5.71 40.70 -35.50
CA PRO A 21 4.86 39.48 -35.59
C PRO A 21 5.70 38.19 -35.51
N THR A 22 5.20 36.97 -35.30
CA THR A 22 4.20 36.21 -36.04
C THR A 22 3.79 35.01 -35.20
N ALA A 23 2.55 34.55 -35.35
CA ALA A 23 2.02 33.33 -34.76
C ALA A 23 2.91 32.11 -35.08
N ALA A 24 3.64 31.62 -34.08
CA ALA A 24 4.11 30.25 -34.06
C ALA A 24 3.04 29.43 -33.33
N ALA A 25 2.48 28.46 -34.05
CA ALA A 25 1.61 27.45 -33.49
C ALA A 25 2.24 26.88 -32.21
N ILE A 26 1.45 26.76 -31.15
CA ILE A 26 1.83 26.03 -29.95
C ILE A 26 2.09 24.58 -30.40
N GLN A 27 3.36 24.23 -30.56
CA GLN A 27 3.76 22.84 -30.73
C GLN A 27 3.65 22.22 -29.34
N PRO A 28 2.78 21.21 -29.10
CA PRO A 28 2.97 20.36 -27.94
C PRO A 28 4.29 19.62 -28.16
N SER A 29 5.36 20.12 -27.57
CA SER A 29 6.64 19.41 -27.58
C SER A 29 6.50 18.19 -26.69
N ASP A 30 6.47 17.02 -27.32
CA ASP A 30 6.52 15.68 -26.75
C ASP A 30 7.86 15.41 -26.02
N TYR A 31 8.12 16.10 -24.90
CA TYR A 31 9.30 15.85 -24.07
C TYR A 31 8.98 15.88 -22.58
N GLU A 32 7.98 15.10 -22.16
CA GLU A 32 7.92 14.59 -20.79
C GLU A 32 8.82 13.35 -20.68
N SER A 33 10.13 13.52 -20.83
CA SER A 33 11.09 12.41 -20.66
C SER A 33 12.04 12.61 -19.47
N ASP A 34 11.91 13.70 -18.70
CA ASP A 34 12.76 13.99 -17.55
C ASP A 34 12.04 13.87 -16.19
N PHE A 35 10.75 13.50 -16.14
CA PHE A 35 10.02 13.36 -14.87
C PHE A 35 10.44 12.14 -14.02
N TYR A 36 11.32 11.28 -14.56
CA TYR A 36 11.94 10.21 -13.79
C TYR A 36 13.14 10.68 -12.96
N ALA A 37 13.60 11.94 -13.14
CA ALA A 37 14.63 12.53 -12.30
C ALA A 37 14.02 12.93 -10.95
N ALA A 38 14.19 12.05 -9.96
CA ALA A 38 13.90 12.24 -8.55
C ALA A 38 12.40 12.25 -8.18
N LEU A 39 11.73 11.11 -8.36
CA LEU A 39 10.69 10.78 -7.38
C LEU A 39 11.37 10.77 -5.99
N PRO A 40 10.91 11.58 -5.03
CA PRO A 40 11.44 11.53 -3.67
C PRO A 40 11.32 10.09 -3.16
N PRO A 41 12.30 9.59 -2.38
CA PRO A 41 12.21 8.26 -1.80
C PRO A 41 10.86 8.10 -1.10
N PRO A 42 10.23 6.91 -1.18
CA PRO A 42 8.88 6.71 -0.68
C PRO A 42 8.76 7.26 0.75
N LEU A 43 7.78 8.13 0.97
CA LEU A 43 7.50 8.85 2.22
C LEU A 43 7.17 7.93 3.42
N THR A 44 7.23 6.62 3.24
CA THR A 44 7.04 5.67 4.33
C THR A 44 8.29 5.67 5.20
N THR A 45 8.26 6.47 6.26
CA THR A 45 9.29 6.44 7.32
C THR A 45 9.39 5.07 8.01
N ARG A 46 8.38 4.22 7.83
CA ARG A 46 8.28 2.89 8.42
C ARG A 46 8.88 1.82 7.52
N SER A 47 9.67 0.93 8.11
CA SER A 47 10.18 -0.25 7.43
C SER A 47 9.06 -1.26 7.11
N ASN A 48 9.27 -2.13 6.10
CA ASN A 48 8.33 -3.24 5.82
C ASN A 48 8.07 -4.11 7.05
N THR A 49 9.10 -4.35 7.86
CA THR A 49 8.98 -5.09 9.12
C THR A 49 8.05 -4.38 10.10
N GLU A 50 8.17 -3.07 10.27
CA GLU A 50 7.27 -2.29 11.12
C GLU A 50 5.83 -2.30 10.60
N LEU A 51 5.64 -2.21 9.29
CA LEU A 51 4.32 -2.28 8.68
C LEU A 51 3.69 -3.66 8.91
N ASN A 52 4.41 -4.74 8.60
CA ASN A 52 3.95 -6.11 8.83
C ASN A 52 3.63 -6.35 10.31
N LEU A 53 4.50 -5.92 11.22
CA LEU A 53 4.29 -6.03 12.66
C LEU A 53 3.05 -5.25 13.10
N SER A 54 2.82 -4.06 12.54
CA SER A 54 1.64 -3.26 12.84
C SER A 54 0.34 -3.93 12.38
N VAL A 55 0.37 -4.67 11.28
CA VAL A 55 -0.78 -5.44 10.78
C VAL A 55 -1.02 -6.67 11.67
N LEU A 56 0.02 -7.44 11.97
CA LEU A 56 -0.06 -8.63 12.81
C LEU A 56 -0.60 -8.31 14.21
N ARG A 57 -0.18 -7.18 14.80
CA ARG A 57 -0.66 -6.73 16.12
C ARG A 57 -2.15 -6.37 16.16
N ARG A 58 -2.80 -6.11 15.02
CA ARG A 58 -4.27 -5.94 14.98
C ARG A 58 -5.01 -7.25 15.25
N HIS A 59 -4.40 -8.37 14.89
CA HIS A 59 -4.96 -9.71 15.07
C HIS A 59 -4.48 -10.37 16.37
N CYS A 60 -3.21 -10.14 16.74
CA CYS A 60 -2.61 -10.67 17.96
C CYS A 60 -1.72 -9.60 18.62
N PRO A 61 -2.27 -8.80 19.57
CA PRO A 61 -1.55 -7.68 20.16
C PRO A 61 -0.28 -8.05 20.93
N SER A 62 -0.17 -9.29 21.41
CA SER A 62 0.99 -9.79 22.17
C SER A 62 2.23 -10.05 21.31
N ILE A 63 2.12 -9.99 19.97
CA ILE A 63 3.25 -10.19 19.07
C ILE A 63 4.32 -9.10 19.28
N THR A 64 5.53 -9.53 19.59
CA THR A 64 6.69 -8.66 19.84
C THR A 64 7.63 -8.59 18.65
N ALA A 65 7.80 -9.69 17.92
CA ALA A 65 8.72 -9.77 16.78
C ALA A 65 8.27 -10.78 15.72
N ILE A 66 8.66 -10.55 14.47
CA ILE A 66 8.53 -11.51 13.36
C ILE A 66 9.85 -12.28 13.27
N LEU A 67 9.80 -13.61 13.33
CA LEU A 67 10.96 -14.49 13.29
C LEU A 67 11.21 -15.02 11.87
N SER A 68 10.14 -15.34 11.15
CA SER A 68 10.21 -15.84 9.78
C SER A 68 8.95 -15.52 8.99
N ILE A 69 9.10 -15.44 7.67
CA ILE A 69 8.02 -15.14 6.71
C ILE A 69 8.09 -16.15 5.56
N ALA A 70 6.98 -16.81 5.27
CA ALA A 70 6.79 -17.53 4.01
C ALA A 70 5.81 -16.73 3.13
N PRO A 71 6.21 -16.30 1.91
CA PRO A 71 5.37 -15.45 1.04
C PRO A 71 4.06 -16.08 0.59
N SER A 72 3.97 -17.41 0.62
CA SER A 72 2.76 -18.15 0.29
C SER A 72 2.65 -19.43 1.11
N ALA A 73 1.48 -19.64 1.70
CA ALA A 73 1.10 -20.86 2.40
C ALA A 73 -0.36 -21.20 2.07
N GLN A 74 -0.62 -22.48 1.84
CA GLN A 74 -1.95 -23.04 1.61
C GLN A 74 -2.28 -24.00 2.75
N ILE A 75 -3.42 -23.77 3.42
CA ILE A 75 -3.83 -24.60 4.55
C ILE A 75 -4.73 -25.74 4.08
N TYR A 76 -4.45 -26.94 4.60
CA TYR A 76 -5.25 -28.15 4.43
C TYR A 76 -5.67 -28.67 5.79
N THR A 77 -6.81 -29.35 5.84
CA THR A 77 -7.29 -30.07 7.02
C THR A 77 -7.43 -31.54 6.68
N TYR A 78 -7.05 -32.42 7.61
CA TYR A 78 -7.26 -33.84 7.46
C TYR A 78 -8.47 -34.26 8.28
N ALA A 79 -9.47 -34.85 7.63
CA ALA A 79 -10.67 -35.35 8.28
C ALA A 79 -11.19 -36.57 7.53
N SER A 80 -11.71 -37.56 8.25
CA SER A 80 -12.34 -38.74 7.67
C SER A 80 -11.48 -39.48 6.62
N GLY A 81 -10.17 -39.56 6.84
CA GLY A 81 -9.27 -40.30 5.95
C GLY A 81 -8.80 -39.54 4.71
N SER A 82 -9.13 -38.26 4.57
CA SER A 82 -8.77 -37.47 3.40
C SER A 82 -8.29 -36.05 3.74
N TRP A 83 -7.46 -35.52 2.85
CA TRP A 83 -7.03 -34.13 2.88
C TRP A 83 -8.03 -33.23 2.18
N ASN A 84 -8.48 -32.20 2.87
CA ASN A 84 -9.42 -31.20 2.37
C ASN A 84 -8.72 -29.85 2.29
N LYS A 85 -8.76 -29.22 1.11
CA LYS A 85 -8.24 -27.87 0.89
C LYS A 85 -9.15 -26.86 1.60
N THR A 86 -8.57 -25.96 2.39
CA THR A 86 -9.32 -24.87 3.03
C THR A 86 -9.34 -23.61 2.15
N GLU A 87 -10.16 -22.63 2.52
CA GLU A 87 -10.18 -21.30 1.90
C GLU A 87 -9.06 -20.37 2.42
N ILE A 88 -8.19 -20.85 3.31
CA ILE A 88 -7.11 -20.06 3.90
C ILE A 88 -5.84 -20.26 3.06
N GLU A 89 -5.48 -19.21 2.32
CA GLU A 89 -4.27 -19.13 1.53
C GLU A 89 -3.69 -17.72 1.68
N GLY A 90 -2.39 -17.59 1.98
CA GLY A 90 -1.90 -16.32 2.48
C GLY A 90 -0.40 -16.24 2.68
N THR A 91 0.03 -15.17 3.33
CA THR A 91 1.41 -15.05 3.82
C THR A 91 1.46 -15.63 5.22
N LEU A 92 2.39 -16.54 5.47
CA LEU A 92 2.61 -17.14 6.79
C LEU A 92 3.72 -16.40 7.52
N PHE A 93 3.48 -16.12 8.80
CA PHE A 93 4.40 -15.48 9.72
C PHE A 93 4.60 -16.37 10.93
N VAL A 94 5.86 -16.58 11.31
CA VAL A 94 6.23 -17.14 12.62
C VAL A 94 6.62 -15.96 13.50
N CYS A 95 5.98 -15.81 14.66
CA CYS A 95 6.09 -14.64 15.50
C CYS A 95 6.40 -15.02 16.95
N GLN A 96 7.20 -14.19 17.61
CA GLN A 96 7.38 -14.22 19.05
C GLN A 96 6.31 -13.36 19.72
N THR A 97 5.86 -13.78 20.90
CA THR A 97 4.90 -13.06 21.75
C THR A 97 5.47 -12.83 23.15
N SER A 98 4.86 -11.92 23.90
CA SER A 98 5.27 -11.59 25.27
C SER A 98 5.04 -12.68 26.32
N GLY A 99 4.53 -13.86 25.95
CA GLY A 99 4.25 -14.97 26.87
C GLY A 99 3.02 -14.73 27.76
N SER A 100 2.44 -15.82 28.28
CA SER A 100 1.30 -15.78 29.21
C SER A 100 1.77 -15.92 30.66
N GLY A 101 2.34 -14.84 31.21
CA GLY A 101 2.56 -14.69 32.66
C GLY A 101 3.68 -15.51 33.32
N SER A 102 4.24 -16.54 32.66
CA SER A 102 5.38 -17.33 33.17
C SER A 102 6.76 -16.69 32.93
N GLY A 103 6.81 -15.56 32.21
CA GLY A 103 8.06 -14.86 31.86
C GLY A 103 8.81 -15.45 30.66
N GLU A 104 8.37 -16.60 30.14
CA GLU A 104 8.95 -17.19 28.93
C GLU A 104 8.28 -16.63 27.66
N PRO A 105 9.04 -16.41 26.57
CA PRO A 105 8.46 -15.95 25.31
C PRO A 105 7.55 -17.04 24.71
N GLY A 106 6.32 -16.66 24.35
CA GLY A 106 5.43 -17.54 23.60
C GLY A 106 5.66 -17.40 22.09
N TYR A 107 5.14 -18.33 21.30
CA TYR A 107 5.26 -18.29 19.83
C TYR A 107 3.91 -18.53 19.17
N VAL A 108 3.64 -17.80 18.09
CA VAL A 108 2.42 -17.96 17.30
C VAL A 108 2.75 -18.05 15.82
N VAL A 109 1.97 -18.86 15.10
CA VAL A 109 1.97 -18.89 13.63
C VAL A 109 0.72 -18.17 13.15
N VAL A 110 0.88 -17.20 12.27
CA VAL A 110 -0.22 -16.42 11.68
C VAL A 110 -0.21 -16.59 10.18
N VAL A 111 -1.36 -16.90 9.58
CA VAL A 111 -1.55 -16.83 8.12
C VAL A 111 -2.56 -15.73 7.83
N LEU A 112 -2.07 -14.66 7.21
CA LEU A 112 -2.92 -13.56 6.72
C LEU A 112 -3.53 -13.98 5.39
N ASN A 113 -4.83 -14.22 5.38
CA ASN A 113 -5.56 -14.78 4.25
C ASN A 113 -5.73 -13.72 3.14
N ARG A 114 -5.38 -14.08 1.91
CA ARG A 114 -5.56 -13.24 0.71
C ARG A 114 -6.86 -13.55 -0.04
N ARG A 115 -7.52 -14.65 0.30
CA ARG A 115 -8.76 -15.15 -0.34
C ARG A 115 -10.02 -14.74 0.41
N GLY A 116 -9.89 -14.35 1.68
CA GLY A 116 -10.99 -13.96 2.55
C GLY A 116 -10.51 -13.16 3.77
N LEU A 117 -11.44 -12.82 4.66
CA LEU A 117 -11.15 -12.03 5.87
C LEU A 117 -10.75 -12.90 7.07
N GLU A 118 -10.95 -14.22 6.98
CA GLU A 118 -10.62 -15.16 8.04
C GLU A 118 -9.14 -15.54 7.98
N ASN A 119 -8.39 -15.05 8.97
CA ASN A 119 -6.99 -15.37 9.18
C ASN A 119 -6.84 -16.58 10.11
N LEU A 120 -5.78 -17.34 9.93
CA LEU A 120 -5.40 -18.41 10.85
C LEU A 120 -4.41 -17.87 11.87
N VAL A 121 -4.67 -18.13 13.16
CA VAL A 121 -3.71 -17.88 14.25
C VAL A 121 -3.60 -19.16 15.06
N VAL A 122 -2.40 -19.72 15.17
CA VAL A 122 -2.10 -20.94 15.93
C VAL A 122 -1.09 -20.60 17.01
N ASP A 123 -1.45 -20.90 18.25
CA ASP A 123 -0.51 -20.85 19.37
C ASP A 123 0.38 -22.09 19.35
N VAL A 124 1.69 -21.88 19.25
CA VAL A 124 2.68 -22.97 19.20
C VAL A 124 2.76 -23.68 20.54
N GLY A 125 2.46 -23.00 21.65
CA GLY A 125 2.44 -23.62 22.99
C GLY A 125 1.39 -24.71 23.14
N GLY A 126 0.36 -24.73 22.30
CA GLY A 126 -0.68 -25.77 22.27
C GLY A 126 -0.42 -26.90 21.28
N ILE A 127 0.69 -26.88 20.53
CA ILE A 127 0.99 -27.90 19.53
C ILE A 127 1.69 -29.09 20.22
N GLU A 128 1.06 -30.25 20.19
CA GLU A 128 1.64 -31.47 20.78
C GLU A 128 2.66 -32.16 19.85
N ASN A 129 2.38 -32.18 18.54
CA ASN A 129 3.19 -32.89 17.55
C ASN A 129 3.34 -32.08 16.26
N VAL A 130 4.53 -32.13 15.67
CA VAL A 130 4.84 -31.54 14.37
C VAL A 130 5.63 -32.56 13.56
N GLU A 131 5.18 -32.80 12.33
CA GLU A 131 5.85 -33.66 11.36
C GLU A 131 6.18 -32.83 10.11
N VAL A 132 7.39 -33.02 9.58
CA VAL A 132 7.83 -32.42 8.31
C VAL A 132 8.00 -33.55 7.29
N THR A 133 7.18 -33.52 6.25
CA THR A 133 7.18 -34.49 5.15
C THR A 133 7.71 -33.84 3.87
N GLU A 134 8.50 -34.57 3.07
CA GLU A 134 9.03 -34.12 1.77
C GLU A 134 8.05 -34.28 0.60
#